data_AF-A0A940ZLJ4-F1
#
_entry.id   AF-A0A940ZLJ4-F1
#
_cell.length_a   1.000
_cell.length_b   1.000
_cell.length_c   1.000
_cell.angle_alpha   90.00
_cell.angle_beta   90.00
_cell.angle_gamma   90.00
#
_symmetry.space_group_name_H-M   'P 1'
#
loop_
_entity.id
_entity.type
_entity.pdbx_description
1 polymer ?
#
loop_
_entity_poly.entity_id
_entity_poly.type
_entity_poly.pdbx_seq_one_letter_code
_entity_poly.pdbx_strand_id
1 'polypeptide(L)' 'MTATEMLCFERCLSSAFCCGECRCRELRLTGEEAEYVQNAYPRACMTPLDESAGKRWYKISFPHHS' A
#
# COMPACT_ATOMS: atom_id res chain seq x y z
N MET A 1 -6.47 7.76 -10.93
CA MET A 1 -7.20 6.57 -10.43
C MET A 1 -8.68 6.94 -10.26
N THR A 2 -9.60 6.18 -10.85
CA THR A 2 -11.06 6.37 -10.73
C THR A 2 -11.62 5.83 -9.42
N ALA A 3 -12.85 6.19 -9.07
CA ALA A 3 -13.51 5.73 -7.84
C ALA A 3 -13.64 4.18 -7.77
N THR A 4 -13.93 3.53 -8.91
CA THR A 4 -14.02 2.06 -8.97
C THR A 4 -12.66 1.40 -8.77
N GLU A 5 -11.61 1.96 -9.38
CA GLU A 5 -10.24 1.46 -9.21
C GLU A 5 -9.78 1.61 -7.75
N MET A 6 -10.13 2.73 -7.10
CA MET A 6 -9.83 2.97 -5.69
C MET A 6 -10.48 1.94 -4.78
N LEU A 7 -11.76 1.59 -5.01
CA LEU A 7 -12.46 0.55 -4.23
C LEU A 7 -11.84 -0.83 -4.42
N CYS A 8 -11.43 -1.17 -5.65
CA CYS A 8 -10.72 -2.42 -5.91
C CYS A 8 -9.37 -2.46 -5.19
N PHE A 9 -8.62 -1.35 -5.23
CA PHE A 9 -7.33 -1.23 -4.57
C PHE A 9 -7.45 -1.34 -3.04
N GLU A 10 -8.43 -0.67 -2.45
CA GLU A 10 -8.75 -0.77 -1.02
C GLU A 10 -9.08 -2.19 -0.59
N ARG A 11 -9.87 -2.93 -1.37
CA ARG A 11 -10.14 -4.34 -1.10
C ARG A 11 -8.88 -5.20 -1.17
N CYS A 12 -7.98 -4.93 -2.13
CA CYS A 12 -6.70 -5.63 -2.22
C CYS A 12 -5.81 -5.34 -1.01
N LEU A 13 -5.71 -4.07 -0.58
CA LEU A 13 -4.97 -3.69 0.62
C LEU A 13 -5.56 -4.38 1.86
N SER A 14 -6.86 -4.23 2.09
CA SER A 14 -7.55 -4.88 3.21
C SER A 14 -7.26 -6.39 3.24
N SER A 15 -7.39 -7.07 2.10
CA SER A 15 -7.08 -8.50 2.00
C SER A 15 -5.60 -8.83 2.27
N ALA A 16 -4.65 -7.98 1.85
CA ALA A 16 -3.22 -8.20 2.03
C ALA A 16 -2.76 -8.08 3.50
N PHE A 17 -3.49 -7.28 4.29
CA PHE A 17 -3.17 -6.96 5.69
C PHE A 17 -4.17 -7.53 6.72
N CYS A 18 -5.27 -8.18 6.28
CA CYS A 18 -6.37 -8.65 7.15
C CYS A 18 -6.01 -9.77 8.14
N CYS A 19 -4.87 -10.45 7.99
CA CYS A 19 -4.54 -11.63 8.82
C CYS A 19 -3.82 -11.32 10.14
N GLY A 20 -3.77 -10.07 10.60
CA GLY A 20 -3.34 -9.70 11.96
C GLY A 20 -1.84 -9.85 12.30
N GLU A 21 -1.14 -10.78 11.66
CA GLU A 21 0.27 -11.12 11.95
C GLU A 21 1.26 -10.43 11.00
N CYS A 22 0.88 -10.17 9.74
CA CYS A 22 1.73 -9.50 8.77
C CYS A 22 1.34 -8.02 8.61
N ARG A 23 1.91 -7.15 9.45
CA ARG A 23 1.77 -5.69 9.32
C ARG A 23 2.69 -5.06 8.29
N CYS A 24 3.62 -5.85 7.75
CA CYS A 24 4.57 -5.44 6.74
C CYS A 24 4.36 -6.28 5.48
N ARG A 25 4.14 -5.64 4.32
CA ARG A 25 4.05 -6.30 3.02
C ARG A 25 4.82 -5.53 1.98
N GLU A 26 5.40 -6.25 1.04
CA GLU A 26 5.98 -5.69 -0.17
C GLU A 26 4.90 -5.68 -1.25
N LEU A 27 4.56 -4.49 -1.74
CA LEU A 27 3.56 -4.29 -2.77
C LEU A 27 4.17 -3.57 -3.96
N ARG A 28 3.80 -4.02 -5.15
CA ARG A 28 4.20 -3.37 -6.40
C ARG A 28 3.12 -2.36 -6.79
N LEU A 29 3.44 -1.08 -6.59
CA LEU A 29 2.50 0.02 -6.77
C LEU A 29 2.89 0.90 -7.96
N THR A 30 1.90 1.51 -8.60
CA THR A 30 2.07 2.68 -9.46
C THR A 30 2.30 3.93 -8.61
N GLY A 31 2.70 5.03 -9.26
CA GLY A 31 2.84 6.32 -8.58
C GLY A 31 1.54 6.79 -7.92
N GLU A 32 0.41 6.63 -8.61
CA GLU A 32 -0.92 7.01 -8.10
C GLU A 32 -1.35 6.14 -6.91
N GLU A 33 -1.11 4.82 -6.96
CA GLU A 33 -1.40 3.92 -5.84
C GLU A 33 -0.53 4.25 -4.62
N ALA A 34 0.75 4.57 -4.83
CA ALA A 34 1.66 4.94 -3.74
C ALA A 34 1.28 6.28 -3.09
N GLU A 35 0.89 7.27 -3.88
CA GLU A 35 0.37 8.56 -3.39
C GLU A 35 -0.93 8.36 -2.60
N TYR A 36 -1.82 7.51 -3.11
CA TYR A 36 -3.05 7.16 -2.41
C TYR A 36 -2.77 6.54 -1.03
N VAL A 37 -1.85 5.57 -0.92
CA VAL A 37 -1.54 4.95 0.38
C VAL A 37 -0.97 5.98 1.36
N GLN A 38 -0.08 6.88 0.91
CA GLN A 38 0.48 7.93 1.78
C GLN A 38 -0.60 8.90 2.29
N ASN A 39 -1.58 9.24 1.45
CA ASN A 39 -2.66 10.15 1.82
C ASN A 39 -3.74 9.49 2.69
N ALA A 40 -4.18 8.28 2.33
CA ALA A 40 -5.23 7.54 3.04
C ALA A 40 -4.73 6.97 4.38
N TYR A 41 -3.43 6.64 4.45
CA TYR A 41 -2.81 6.02 5.61
C TYR A 41 -1.57 6.80 6.06
N PRO A 42 -1.73 8.01 6.63
CA PRO A 42 -0.59 8.88 6.98
C PRO A 42 0.33 8.30 8.06
N ARG A 43 -0.12 7.26 8.77
CA ARG A 43 0.69 6.53 9.75
C ARG A 43 1.44 5.34 9.13
N ALA A 44 1.11 4.91 7.91
CA ALA A 44 1.81 3.83 7.25
C ALA A 44 3.23 4.26 6.88
N CYS A 45 4.22 3.41 7.16
CA CYS A 45 5.57 3.62 6.67
C CYS A 45 5.70 2.95 5.30
N MET A 46 6.06 3.72 4.28
CA MET A 46 6.37 3.20 2.95
C MET A 46 7.84 3.40 2.63
N THR A 47 8.54 2.31 2.33
CA THR A 47 9.94 2.34 1.89
C THR A 47 10.03 1.83 0.45
N PRO A 48 10.52 2.63 -0.50
CA PRO A 48 10.78 2.15 -1.86
C PRO A 48 11.94 1.14 -1.82
N LEU A 49 11.78 0.01 -2.51
CA LEU A 49 12.79 -1.05 -2.58
C LEU A 49 13.52 -1.05 -3.92
N ASP A 50 12.77 -1.16 -5.02
CA ASP A 50 13.34 -1.29 -6.36
C ASP A 50 12.41 -0.72 -7.43
N GLU A 51 12.98 -0.12 -8.47
CA GLU A 51 12.25 0.49 -9.58
C GLU A 51 12.35 -0.38 -10.83
N SER A 52 11.20 -0.83 -11.34
CA SER A 52 11.16 -1.57 -12.60
C SER A 52 10.02 -1.06 -13.47
N ALA A 53 10.37 -0.37 -14.57
CA ALA A 53 9.51 -0.01 -15.68
C ALA A 53 8.04 0.31 -15.32
N GLY A 54 7.80 1.48 -14.71
CA GLY A 54 6.46 2.04 -14.49
C GLY A 54 5.72 1.55 -13.24
N LYS A 55 6.25 0.56 -12.51
CA LYS A 55 5.79 0.22 -11.16
C LYS A 55 7.00 0.07 -10.23
N ARG A 56 6.87 0.56 -9.00
CA ARG A 56 7.94 0.49 -7.99
C ARG A 56 7.50 -0.43 -6.85
N TRP A 57 8.43 -1.24 -6.35
CA TRP A 57 8.17 -2.05 -5.16
C TRP A 57 8.28 -1.16 -3.92
N TYR A 58 7.28 -1.25 -3.06
CA TYR A 58 7.24 -0.57 -1.77
C TYR A 58 7.05 -1.59 -0.66
N LYS A 59 7.89 -1.51 0.36
CA LYS A 59 7.62 -2.13 1.65
C LYS A 59 6.70 -1.21 2.43
N ILE A 60 5.50 -1.67 2.73
CA ILE A 60 4.49 -0.92 3.48
C ILE A 60 4.32 -1.56 4.85
N SER A 61 4.39 -0.77 5.91
CA SER A 61 4.11 -1.21 7.27
C SER A 61 3.11 -0.32 8.00
N PHE A 62 2.17 -0.93 8.71
CA PHE A 62 1.18 -0.22 9.53
C PHE A 62 1.56 -0.28 11.03
N PRO A 63 1.69 0.87 11.72
CA PRO A 63 2.02 0.90 13.15
C PRO A 63 0.86 0.38 14.01
N HIS A 64 1.20 -0.12 15.20
CA HIS A 64 0.20 -0.57 16.19
C HIS A 64 -0.68 0.63 16.58
N HIS A 65 -1.99 0.52 16.39
CA HIS A 65 -2.92 1.27 17.22
C HIS A 65 -2.94 0.56 18.57
N SER A 66 -2.07 1.01 19.48
CA SER A 66 -2.15 0.69 20.91
C SER A 66 -3.42 1.29 21.51
#